data_AF-A0A3B0YY61-F1
#
_entry.id   AF-A0A3B0YY61-F1
#
_cell.length_a   1.000
_cell.length_b   1.000
_cell.length_c   1.000
_cell.angle_alpha   90.00
_cell.angle_beta   90.00
_cell.angle_gamma   90.00
#
_symmetry.space_group_name_H-M   'P 1'
#
loop_
_entity.id
_entity.type
_entity.pdbx_description
1 polymer ?
#
loop_
_entity_poly.entity_id
_entity_poly.type
_entity_poly.pdbx_seq_one_letter_code
_entity_poly.pdbx_strand_id
1 'polypeptide(L)' 'MGASKDWAVTCGSTRKGPWRSSKTPGIQQALSNHYLKEEGLYSLREGWVKVHYPNG' A
#
# COMPACT_ATOMS: atom_id res chain seq x y z
N MET A 1 6.34 9.00 -4.23
CA MET A 1 5.50 9.36 -3.07
C MET A 1 4.63 10.57 -3.42
N GLY A 2 3.32 10.36 -3.58
CA GLY A 2 2.35 11.40 -3.97
C GLY A 2 1.31 11.68 -2.89
N ALA A 3 1.70 11.71 -1.62
CA ALA A 3 0.81 12.13 -0.54
C ALA A 3 0.93 13.65 -0.37
N SER A 4 -0.21 14.37 -0.39
CA SER A 4 -0.23 15.81 -0.12
C SER A 4 0.35 16.09 1.28
N LYS A 5 1.11 17.19 1.44
CA LYS A 5 1.85 17.53 2.66
C LYS A 5 0.96 17.51 3.91
N ASP A 6 -0.30 17.94 3.78
CA ASP A 6 -1.28 17.92 4.87
C ASP A 6 -1.60 16.51 5.38
N TRP A 7 -1.59 15.52 4.48
CA TRP A 7 -1.79 14.12 4.85
C TRP A 7 -0.58 13.54 5.57
N ALA A 8 0.64 13.94 5.17
CA ALA A 8 1.85 13.50 5.87
C ALA A 8 1.89 14.04 7.31
N VAL A 9 1.53 15.31 7.52
CA VAL A 9 1.49 15.92 8.86
C VAL A 9 0.39 15.31 9.74
N THR A 10 -0.81 15.11 9.21
CA THR A 10 -1.92 14.52 9.96
C THR A 10 -1.71 13.04 10.30
N CYS A 11 -1.10 12.26 9.39
CA CYS A 11 -0.73 10.88 9.66
C CYS A 11 0.45 10.77 10.65
N GLY A 12 1.42 11.69 10.62
CA GLY A 12 2.54 11.70 11.57
C GLY A 12 2.16 12.19 12.98
N SER A 13 1.19 13.10 13.09
CA SER A 13 0.72 13.66 14.37
C SER A 13 -0.35 12.79 15.06
N THR A 14 -0.81 11.71 14.42
CA THR A 14 -1.91 10.90 14.97
C THR A 14 -1.44 10.03 16.13
N ARG A 15 -2.14 10.14 17.27
CA ARG A 15 -1.97 9.22 18.43
C ARG A 15 -2.68 7.87 18.23
N LYS A 16 -3.17 7.57 17.02
CA LYS A 16 -3.85 6.32 16.71
C LYS A 16 -2.82 5.19 16.66
N GLY A 17 -3.16 4.06 17.28
CA GLY A 17 -2.29 2.88 17.27
C GLY A 17 -1.96 2.41 15.84
N PRO A 18 -0.81 1.75 15.63
CA PRO A 18 -0.27 1.45 14.30
C PRO A 18 -1.29 0.78 13.37
N TRP A 19 -2.04 -0.19 13.89
CA TRP A 19 -3.07 -0.92 13.14
C TRP A 19 -4.22 -0.05 12.61
N ARG A 20 -4.66 0.95 13.40
CA ARG A 20 -5.69 1.91 12.97
C ARG A 20 -5.11 2.91 11.97
N SER A 21 -3.84 3.28 12.12
CA SER A 21 -3.16 4.23 11.24
C SER A 21 -2.91 3.64 9.85
N SER A 22 -2.52 2.36 9.74
CA SER A 22 -2.31 1.67 8.46
C SER A 22 -3.53 1.65 7.53
N LYS A 23 -4.74 1.78 8.09
CA LYS A 23 -6.01 1.80 7.33
C LYS A 23 -6.48 3.21 6.98
N THR A 24 -5.71 4.24 7.31
CA THR A 24 -6.08 5.62 6.97
C THR A 24 -5.82 5.87 5.48
N PRO A 25 -6.70 6.63 4.80
CA PRO A 25 -6.57 6.89 3.37
C PRO A 25 -5.25 7.57 2.99
N GLY A 26 -4.71 8.43 3.87
CA GLY A 26 -3.38 9.03 3.66
C GLY A 26 -2.23 8.00 3.62
N ILE A 27 -2.25 7.01 4.52
CA ILE A 27 -1.24 5.94 4.52
C ILE A 27 -1.46 4.97 3.36
N GLN A 28 -2.71 4.64 3.00
CA GLN A 28 -2.98 3.80 1.83
C GLN A 28 -2.63 4.46 0.49
N GLN A 29 -2.69 5.80 0.40
CA GLN A 29 -2.23 6.54 -0.78
C GLN A 29 -0.69 6.58 -0.85
N ALA A 30 -0.01 6.74 0.29
CA ALA A 30 1.45 6.71 0.37
C ALA A 30 2.02 5.31 0.09
N LEU A 31 1.48 4.28 0.75
CA LEU A 31 1.81 2.86 0.56
C LEU A 31 0.82 2.20 -0.40
N SER A 32 0.61 2.83 -1.55
CA SER A 32 -0.24 2.24 -2.58
C SER A 32 0.39 0.97 -3.17
N ASN A 33 -0.43 0.08 -3.72
CA ASN A 33 0.04 -1.16 -4.36
C ASN A 33 1.05 -0.90 -5.49
N HIS A 34 0.98 0.26 -6.15
CA HIS A 34 1.96 0.68 -7.15
C HIS A 34 3.34 0.92 -6.53
N TYR A 35 3.40 1.67 -5.43
CA TYR A 35 4.64 1.89 -4.68
C TYR A 35 5.22 0.57 -4.15
N LEU A 36 4.37 -0.30 -3.58
CA LEU A 36 4.81 -1.60 -3.09
C LEU A 36 5.36 -2.49 -4.22
N LYS A 37 4.76 -2.44 -5.41
CA LYS A 37 5.24 -3.19 -6.58
C LYS A 37 6.59 -2.64 -7.10
N GLU A 38 6.79 -1.31 -7.06
CA GLU A 38 8.07 -0.66 -7.38
C GLU A 38 9.17 -0.99 -6.37
N GLU A 39 8.84 -1.11 -5.09
CA GLU A 39 9.73 -1.58 -4.01
C GLU A 39 10.01 -3.10 -4.08
N GLY A 40 9.48 -3.80 -5.09
CA GLY A 40 9.75 -5.23 -5.33
C GLY A 40 8.79 -6.19 -4.61
N LEU A 41 7.70 -5.69 -4.02
CA LEU A 41 6.68 -6.54 -3.42
C LEU A 41 5.89 -7.25 -4.54
N TYR A 42 6.15 -8.55 -4.69
CA TYR A 42 5.46 -9.37 -5.66
C TYR A 42 3.99 -9.55 -5.28
N SER A 43 3.08 -9.30 -6.22
CA SER A 43 1.66 -9.42 -5.92
C SER A 43 1.24 -10.90 -5.88
N LEU A 44 0.66 -11.32 -4.75
CA LEU A 44 0.22 -12.69 -4.54
C LEU A 44 -0.80 -13.13 -5.60
N ARG A 45 -1.65 -12.18 -6.06
CA ARG A 45 -2.63 -12.43 -7.12
C ARG A 45 -1.97 -12.79 -8.45
N GLU A 46 -0.92 -12.09 -8.87
CA GLU A 46 -0.20 -12.41 -10.12
C GLU A 46 0.48 -13.78 -10.03
N GLY A 47 1.07 -14.12 -8.87
CA GLY A 47 1.60 -15.47 -8.61
C GLY A 47 0.53 -16.56 -8.67
N TRP A 48 -0.60 -16.33 -8.02
CA TRP A 48 -1.70 -17.29 -7.98
C TRP A 48 -2.31 -17.50 -9.36
N VAL A 49 -2.52 -16.44 -10.15
CA VAL A 49 -3.00 -16.54 -11.53
C VAL A 49 -2.03 -17.33 -12.40
N LYS A 50 -0.72 -17.10 -12.28
CA LYS A 50 0.32 -17.84 -13.02
C LYS A 50 0.33 -19.33 -12.70
N VAL A 51 0.04 -19.70 -11.44
CA VAL A 51 -0.04 -21.10 -11.00
C VAL A 51 -1.36 -21.76 -11.42
N HIS A 52 -2.48 -21.04 -11.35
CA HIS A 52 -3.80 -21.58 -11.65
C HIS A 52 -4.17 -21.57 -13.14
N TYR A 53 -3.57 -20.69 -13.94
CA TYR A 53 -3.80 -20.60 -15.39
C TYR A 53 -2.46 -20.67 -16.16
N PRO A 54 -1.81 -21.85 -16.22
CA PRO A 54 -0.55 -22.02 -16.94
C PRO A 54 -0.71 -22.03 -18.48
N ASN A 55 -1.92 -22.19 -19.01
CA ASN A 55 -2.20 -22.38 -20.44
C ASN A 55 -3.19 -21.32 -20.99
N GLY A 56 -2.82 -20.05 -20.94
CA GLY A 56 -3.45 -19.00 -21.75
C GLY A 56 -2.73 -18.87 -23.09
#